data_AF-W9V9V5-F1
#
_entry.id   AF-W9V9V5-F1
#
_cell.length_a   1.000
_cell.length_b   1.000
_cell.length_c   1.000
_cell.angle_alpha   90.00
_cell.angle_beta   90.00
_cell.angle_gamma   90.00
#
_symmetry.space_group_name_H-M   'P 1'
#
loop_
_entity.id
_entity.type
_entity.pdbx_description
1 polymer ?
#
loop_
_entity_poly.entity_id
_entity_poly.type
_entity_poly.pdbx_seq_one_letter_code
_entity_poly.pdbx_strand_id
1 'polypeptide(L)'
;MQPFNPSWSVAKLCSARPTVGALMVLCEENYRLLSRLAPNLCRESGVLVSRQSGTMDLHLHILEQSPYTTEIRLTYLFDAQASSTGAADPDAHLRVYHDARQVELLDLQQAVLPLRVRYAPPALADKWQANLFLSKWLDFCLKAGHGFGRIHGFASASGEDLCGEICLARS
;
A
#
# COMPACT_ATOMS: atom_id res chain seq x y z
N MET A 1 -15.18 12.66 17.82
CA MET A 1 -14.91 12.38 16.39
C MET A 1 -15.61 11.09 16.03
N GLN A 2 -16.70 11.16 15.26
CA GLN A 2 -17.38 9.94 14.79
C GLN A 2 -16.55 9.30 13.66
N PRO A 3 -16.46 7.96 13.60
CA PRO A 3 -15.82 7.29 12.48
C PRO A 3 -16.62 7.56 11.20
N PHE A 4 -15.93 8.03 10.16
CA PHE A 4 -16.51 8.25 8.84
C PHE A 4 -16.92 6.89 8.25
N ASN A 5 -18.22 6.57 8.31
CA ASN A 5 -18.78 5.33 7.76
C ASN A 5 -19.38 5.61 6.38
N PRO A 6 -18.87 5.03 5.28
CA PRO A 6 -19.20 5.58 3.98
C PRO A 6 -19.95 4.48 3.19
N SER A 7 -21.23 4.27 3.52
CA SER A 7 -22.19 3.60 2.62
C SER A 7 -22.59 4.57 1.49
N TRP A 8 -21.64 4.94 0.63
CA TRP A 8 -21.87 5.76 -0.55
C TRP A 8 -21.89 4.90 -1.81
N SER A 9 -22.78 5.24 -2.73
CA SER A 9 -22.71 4.76 -4.11
C SER A 9 -21.48 5.36 -4.80
N VAL A 10 -20.65 4.51 -5.42
CA VAL A 10 -19.40 4.91 -6.10
C VAL A 10 -19.62 6.03 -7.12
N ALA A 11 -20.73 5.95 -7.84
CA ALA A 11 -21.14 6.97 -8.80
C ALA A 11 -21.32 8.36 -8.17
N LYS A 12 -21.78 8.45 -6.91
CA LYS A 12 -22.03 9.73 -6.24
C LYS A 12 -20.75 10.44 -5.84
N LEU A 13 -19.69 9.72 -5.44
CA LEU A 13 -18.41 10.38 -5.13
C LEU A 13 -17.59 10.69 -6.37
N CYS A 14 -17.67 9.87 -7.42
CA CYS A 14 -17.00 10.18 -8.68
C CYS A 14 -17.58 11.41 -9.39
N SER A 15 -18.87 11.70 -9.18
CA SER A 15 -19.58 12.86 -9.75
C SER A 15 -19.66 14.08 -8.83
N ALA A 16 -19.25 13.94 -7.57
CA ALA A 16 -19.21 15.06 -6.62
C ALA A 16 -18.12 16.08 -7.04
N ARG A 17 -18.37 17.37 -6.80
CA ARG A 17 -17.33 18.39 -6.90
C ARG A 17 -16.47 18.35 -5.64
N PRO A 18 -15.19 17.98 -5.73
CA PRO A 18 -14.34 17.90 -4.56
C PRO A 18 -13.90 19.29 -4.09
N THR A 19 -13.70 19.42 -2.78
CA THR A 19 -12.96 20.54 -2.19
C THR A 19 -11.58 20.05 -1.78
N VAL A 20 -10.64 20.98 -1.59
CA VAL A 20 -9.30 20.64 -1.07
C VAL A 20 -9.39 19.97 0.29
N GLY A 21 -10.26 20.46 1.19
CA GLY A 21 -10.45 19.85 2.51
C GLY A 21 -10.99 18.42 2.42
N ALA A 22 -11.93 18.15 1.52
CA ALA A 22 -12.42 16.78 1.31
C ALA A 22 -11.29 15.87 0.79
N LEU A 23 -10.46 16.36 -0.14
CA LEU A 23 -9.30 15.61 -0.63
C LEU A 23 -8.30 15.30 0.51
N MET A 24 -8.02 16.27 1.39
CA MET A 24 -7.13 16.05 2.54
C MET A 24 -7.66 14.98 3.49
N VAL A 25 -8.97 14.95 3.76
CA VAL A 25 -9.59 13.89 4.56
C VAL A 25 -9.41 12.52 3.89
N LEU A 26 -9.52 12.46 2.56
CA LEU A 26 -9.32 11.23 1.79
C LEU A 26 -7.86 10.76 1.81
N CYS A 27 -6.90 11.68 1.71
CA CYS A 27 -5.47 11.39 1.87
C CYS A 27 -5.14 10.84 3.27
N GLU A 28 -5.79 11.36 4.32
CA GLU A 28 -5.65 10.84 5.68
C GLU A 28 -6.25 9.44 5.84
N GLU A 29 -7.38 9.16 5.17
CA GLU A 29 -7.98 7.83 5.17
C GLU A 29 -7.09 6.82 4.43
N ASN A 30 -6.52 7.22 3.28
CA ASN A 30 -5.55 6.41 2.56
C ASN A 30 -4.33 6.08 3.43
N TYR A 31 -3.86 7.04 4.23
CA TYR A 31 -2.82 6.78 5.24
C TYR A 31 -3.26 5.72 6.24
N ARG A 32 -4.46 5.84 6.85
CA ARG A 32 -4.96 4.83 7.81
C ARG A 32 -5.02 3.43 7.21
N LEU A 33 -5.53 3.30 5.98
CA LEU A 33 -5.63 2.01 5.30
C LEU A 33 -4.24 1.44 4.99
N LEU A 34 -3.33 2.27 4.48
CA LEU A 34 -1.96 1.86 4.18
C LEU A 34 -1.18 1.46 5.44
N SER A 35 -1.33 2.19 6.55
CA SER A 35 -0.71 1.82 7.84
C SER A 35 -1.26 0.50 8.40
N ARG A 36 -2.50 0.13 8.10
CA ARG A 36 -3.03 -1.20 8.43
C ARG A 36 -2.44 -2.28 7.53
N LEU A 37 -2.26 -1.97 6.25
CA LEU A 37 -1.69 -2.90 5.26
C LEU A 37 -0.20 -3.15 5.52
N ALA A 38 0.56 -2.11 5.88
CA ALA A 38 2.01 -2.14 6.13
C ALA A 38 2.34 -1.42 7.45
N PRO A 39 2.10 -2.05 8.62
CA PRO A 39 2.25 -1.39 9.93
C PRO A 39 3.68 -0.97 10.28
N ASN A 40 4.69 -1.66 9.73
CA ASN A 40 6.09 -1.36 9.98
C ASN A 40 6.75 -0.54 8.87
N LEU A 41 5.98 0.09 7.97
CA LEU A 41 6.49 0.65 6.72
C LEU A 41 7.71 1.58 6.91
N CYS A 42 7.71 2.42 7.95
CA CYS A 42 8.81 3.34 8.25
C CYS A 42 10.11 2.66 8.74
N ARG A 43 10.11 1.34 8.94
CA ARG A 43 11.25 0.53 9.41
C ARG A 43 11.64 -0.60 8.46
N GLU A 44 10.85 -0.84 7.42
CA GLU A 44 11.15 -1.85 6.40
C GLU A 44 11.99 -1.25 5.27
N SER A 45 12.57 -2.09 4.40
CA SER A 45 13.31 -1.65 3.22
C SER A 45 13.19 -2.68 2.08
N GLY A 46 13.36 -2.25 0.84
CA GLY A 46 13.35 -3.15 -0.32
C GLY A 46 11.95 -3.57 -0.76
N VAL A 47 11.82 -4.80 -1.28
CA VAL A 47 10.57 -5.34 -1.82
C VAL A 47 9.92 -6.27 -0.81
N LEU A 48 8.68 -5.98 -0.44
CA LEU A 48 7.81 -6.81 0.39
C LEU A 48 6.74 -7.45 -0.51
N VAL A 49 6.42 -8.72 -0.24
CA VAL A 49 5.42 -9.47 -1.01
C VAL A 49 4.40 -10.08 -0.05
N SER A 50 3.13 -9.75 -0.26
CA SER A 50 2.02 -10.35 0.46
C SER A 50 1.37 -11.42 -0.39
N ARG A 51 1.51 -12.69 0.04
CA ARG A 51 0.95 -13.85 -0.65
C ARG A 51 -0.30 -14.32 0.08
N GLN A 52 -1.40 -14.46 -0.65
CA GLN A 52 -2.66 -14.95 -0.12
C GLN A 52 -3.24 -16.01 -1.05
N SER A 53 -3.56 -17.17 -0.50
CA SER A 53 -4.06 -18.32 -1.27
C SER A 53 -5.31 -17.95 -2.08
N GLY A 54 -5.28 -18.20 -3.39
CA GLY A 54 -6.41 -17.89 -4.28
C GLY A 54 -6.50 -16.42 -4.70
N THR A 55 -5.50 -15.59 -4.37
CA THR A 55 -5.38 -14.20 -4.83
C THR A 55 -4.00 -13.97 -5.45
N MET A 56 -3.84 -12.86 -6.16
CA MET A 56 -2.57 -12.48 -6.78
C MET A 56 -1.61 -11.88 -5.74
N ASP A 57 -0.32 -12.13 -5.90
CA ASP A 57 0.70 -11.60 -4.98
C ASP A 57 0.75 -10.07 -5.05
N LEU A 58 0.56 -9.41 -3.90
CA LEU A 58 0.64 -7.96 -3.80
C LEU A 58 2.08 -7.57 -3.45
N HIS A 59 2.68 -6.72 -4.28
CA HIS A 59 4.05 -6.25 -4.13
C HIS A 59 4.07 -4.81 -3.62
N LEU A 60 4.88 -4.56 -2.59
CA LEU A 60 5.20 -3.24 -2.10
C LEU A 60 6.71 -3.03 -2.18
N HIS A 61 7.15 -2.07 -2.98
CA HIS A 61 8.56 -1.71 -3.12
C HIS A 61 8.82 -0.36 -2.47
N ILE A 62 9.71 -0.34 -1.49
CA ILE A 62 10.17 0.89 -0.84
C ILE A 62 11.29 1.48 -1.69
N LEU A 63 11.02 2.64 -2.30
CA LEU A 63 11.93 3.32 -3.22
C LEU A 63 12.88 4.26 -2.49
N GLU A 64 12.33 5.05 -1.55
CA GLU A 64 13.10 6.00 -0.75
C GLU A 64 12.53 6.05 0.67
N GLN A 65 13.42 6.27 1.63
CA GLN A 65 13.06 6.35 3.03
C GLN A 65 13.84 7.46 3.73
N SER A 66 13.07 8.35 4.35
CA SER A 66 13.54 9.48 5.14
C SER A 66 12.87 9.46 6.51
N PRO A 67 13.34 10.25 7.50
CA PRO A 67 12.81 10.20 8.87
C PRO A 67 11.29 10.44 8.98
N TYR A 68 10.73 11.25 8.07
CA TYR A 68 9.31 11.63 8.09
C TYR A 68 8.55 11.17 6.85
N THR A 69 9.23 10.63 5.84
CA THR A 69 8.61 10.27 4.57
C THR A 69 9.08 8.91 4.05
N THR A 70 8.20 8.21 3.34
CA THR A 70 8.55 6.99 2.61
C THR A 70 7.91 7.03 1.23
N GLU A 71 8.72 6.83 0.20
CA GLU A 71 8.28 6.70 -1.17
C GLU A 71 8.17 5.21 -1.52
N ILE A 72 7.00 4.79 -2.01
CA ILE A 72 6.70 3.39 -2.28
C ILE A 72 6.01 3.20 -3.63
N ARG A 73 6.19 2.02 -4.21
CA ARG A 73 5.31 1.48 -5.23
C ARG A 73 4.49 0.33 -4.68
N LEU A 74 3.20 0.32 -4.99
CA LEU A 74 2.28 -0.76 -4.67
C LEU A 74 1.69 -1.29 -5.96
N THR A 75 1.75 -2.60 -6.19
CA THR A 75 1.25 -3.21 -7.43
C THR A 75 0.95 -4.70 -7.32
N TYR A 76 0.17 -5.22 -8.26
CA TYR A 76 0.15 -6.65 -8.57
C TYR A 76 0.98 -6.93 -9.83
N LEU A 77 1.74 -8.02 -9.83
CA LEU A 77 2.46 -8.49 -11.01
C LEU A 77 1.66 -9.57 -11.73
N PHE A 78 1.30 -9.32 -13.00
CA PHE A 78 0.68 -10.32 -13.85
C PHE A 78 1.73 -11.17 -14.56
N ASP A 79 1.51 -12.48 -14.62
CA ASP A 79 2.40 -13.37 -15.35
C ASP A 79 2.38 -13.06 -16.86
N ALA A 80 3.52 -13.23 -17.53
CA ALA A 80 3.73 -12.83 -18.93
C ALA A 80 2.86 -13.60 -19.93
N GLN A 81 2.17 -14.67 -19.49
CA GLN A 81 1.21 -15.41 -20.30
C GLN A 81 -0.16 -14.71 -20.39
N ALA A 82 -0.51 -13.86 -19.42
CA ALA A 82 -1.79 -13.14 -19.38
C ALA A 82 -1.72 -11.75 -20.03
N SER A 83 -0.53 -11.16 -20.12
CA SER A 83 -0.26 -9.92 -20.85
C SER A 83 1.10 -10.04 -21.54
N SER A 84 1.21 -9.59 -22.79
CA SER A 84 2.43 -9.68 -23.60
C SER A 84 3.66 -8.94 -23.01
N THR A 85 3.52 -8.33 -21.83
CA THR A 85 4.53 -7.52 -21.15
C THR A 85 4.53 -7.69 -19.63
N GLY A 86 4.10 -8.82 -19.05
CA GLY A 86 4.24 -9.07 -17.59
C GLY A 86 3.84 -7.85 -16.73
N ALA A 87 2.70 -7.23 -17.07
CA ALA A 87 2.42 -5.87 -16.68
C ALA A 87 2.12 -5.75 -15.19
N ALA A 88 2.70 -4.76 -14.52
CA ALA A 88 2.31 -4.35 -13.18
C ALA A 88 0.98 -3.57 -13.28
N ASP A 89 -0.08 -4.04 -12.63
CA ASP A 89 -1.39 -3.38 -12.72
C ASP A 89 -2.29 -3.65 -11.48
N PRO A 90 -2.90 -2.61 -10.88
CA PRO A 90 -2.50 -1.21 -10.99
C PRO A 90 -1.07 -1.02 -10.44
N ASP A 91 -0.33 -0.02 -10.95
CA ASP A 91 0.97 0.39 -10.39
C ASP A 91 0.83 1.79 -9.79
N ALA A 92 0.75 1.87 -8.46
CA ALA A 92 0.57 3.10 -7.72
C ALA A 92 1.90 3.55 -7.10
N HIS A 93 2.32 4.76 -7.46
CA HIS A 93 3.48 5.43 -6.88
C HIS A 93 3.02 6.42 -5.81
N LEU A 94 3.45 6.20 -4.56
CA LEU A 94 2.95 6.88 -3.38
C LEU A 94 4.08 7.51 -2.58
N ARG A 95 3.82 8.69 -2.03
CA ARG A 95 4.63 9.26 -0.95
C ARG A 95 3.80 9.30 0.33
N VAL A 96 4.34 8.69 1.37
CA VAL A 96 3.74 8.59 2.70
C VAL A 96 4.41 9.60 3.61
N TYR A 97 3.64 10.49 4.20
CA TYR A 97 4.10 11.47 5.20
C TYR A 97 3.66 10.98 6.59
N HIS A 98 4.61 10.55 7.41
CA HIS A 98 4.34 9.90 8.69
C HIS A 98 3.92 10.86 9.79
N ASP A 99 4.44 12.08 9.75
CA ASP A 99 4.16 13.17 10.69
C ASP A 99 2.77 13.78 10.44
N ALA A 100 2.46 14.10 9.18
CA ALA A 100 1.17 14.65 8.76
C ALA A 100 0.07 13.58 8.67
N ARG A 101 0.45 12.29 8.69
CA ARG A 101 -0.45 11.14 8.50
C ARG A 101 -1.22 11.24 7.18
N GLN A 102 -0.50 11.58 6.11
CA GLN A 102 -1.05 11.78 4.77
C GLN A 102 -0.38 10.81 3.79
N VAL A 103 -1.14 10.38 2.78
CA VAL A 103 -0.60 9.75 1.58
C VAL A 103 -0.85 10.63 0.37
N GLU A 104 0.20 10.91 -0.37
CA GLU A 104 0.16 11.57 -1.66
C GLU A 104 0.36 10.54 -2.77
N LEU A 105 -0.59 10.50 -3.70
CA LEU A 105 -0.48 9.72 -4.94
C LEU A 105 0.30 10.55 -5.97
N LEU A 106 1.52 10.10 -6.26
CA LEU A 106 2.44 10.75 -7.20
C LEU A 106 2.15 10.34 -8.63
N ASP A 107 1.91 9.05 -8.86
CA ASP A 107 1.55 8.47 -10.16
C ASP A 107 0.66 7.24 -9.99
N LEU A 108 -0.18 6.98 -10.98
CA LEU A 108 -1.02 5.79 -11.07
C LEU A 108 -1.08 5.34 -12.53
N GLN A 109 -0.53 4.16 -12.78
CA GLN A 109 -0.62 3.50 -14.08
C GLN A 109 -1.64 2.36 -13.99
N GLN A 110 -2.53 2.31 -14.99
CA GLN A 110 -3.52 1.26 -15.16
C GLN A 110 -3.50 0.78 -16.61
N ALA A 111 -3.18 -0.49 -16.83
CA ALA A 111 -3.04 -1.07 -18.17
C ALA A 111 -4.25 -1.90 -18.59
N VAL A 112 -4.82 -2.71 -17.68
CA VAL A 112 -5.86 -3.70 -18.03
C VAL A 112 -7.26 -3.07 -17.99
N LEU A 113 -7.52 -2.15 -17.07
CA LEU A 113 -8.78 -1.40 -16.97
C LEU A 113 -8.49 0.09 -16.68
N PRO A 114 -7.97 0.85 -17.68
CA PRO A 114 -7.62 2.24 -17.47
C PRO A 114 -8.85 3.07 -17.14
N LEU A 115 -8.95 3.57 -15.91
CA LEU A 115 -9.93 4.61 -15.58
C LEU A 115 -9.52 5.95 -16.23
N ARG A 116 -8.21 6.13 -16.52
CA ARG A 116 -7.63 7.20 -17.36
C ARG A 116 -6.27 6.79 -17.93
N VAL A 117 -5.89 7.42 -19.05
CA VAL A 117 -4.55 7.32 -19.64
C VAL A 117 -3.60 8.24 -18.87
N ARG A 118 -2.86 7.68 -17.90
CA ARG A 118 -1.76 8.30 -17.10
C ARG A 118 -2.17 9.44 -16.15
N TYR A 119 -1.77 9.35 -14.88
CA TYR A 119 -1.88 10.44 -13.91
C TYR A 119 -0.66 11.38 -14.03
N ALA A 120 -0.84 12.58 -14.58
CA ALA A 120 0.14 13.69 -14.59
C ALA A 120 -0.37 14.79 -13.62
N PRO A 121 0.42 15.76 -13.11
CA PRO A 121 0.02 16.66 -12.01
C PRO A 121 -1.32 17.35 -12.30
N PRO A 122 -2.45 16.89 -11.71
CA PRO A 122 -3.72 17.16 -12.36
C PRO A 122 -4.61 18.09 -11.55
N ALA A 123 -5.73 18.47 -12.16
CA ALA A 123 -6.77 19.25 -11.52
C ALA A 123 -7.31 18.55 -10.26
N LEU A 124 -7.90 19.30 -9.33
CA LEU A 124 -8.43 18.79 -8.07
C LEU A 124 -9.38 17.59 -8.25
N ALA A 125 -10.20 17.60 -9.31
CA ALA A 125 -11.12 16.51 -9.66
C ALA A 125 -10.40 15.18 -9.93
N ASP A 126 -9.21 15.24 -10.52
CA ASP A 126 -8.44 14.06 -10.91
C ASP A 126 -7.70 13.50 -9.71
N LYS A 127 -7.12 14.38 -8.88
CA LYS A 127 -6.56 14.00 -7.57
C LYS A 127 -7.59 13.30 -6.71
N TRP A 128 -8.82 13.82 -6.73
CA TRP A 128 -9.95 13.22 -6.02
C TRP A 128 -10.30 11.82 -6.55
N GLN A 129 -10.49 11.66 -7.85
CA GLN A 129 -10.81 10.36 -8.46
C GLN A 129 -9.70 9.32 -8.19
N ALA A 130 -8.44 9.72 -8.34
CA ALA A 130 -7.30 8.83 -8.14
C ALA A 130 -7.14 8.43 -6.65
N ASN A 131 -7.37 9.37 -5.71
CA ASN A 131 -7.37 9.04 -4.29
C ASN A 131 -8.56 8.16 -3.89
N LEU A 132 -9.74 8.32 -4.51
CA LEU A 132 -10.89 7.44 -4.28
C LEU A 132 -10.61 6.01 -4.76
N PHE A 133 -9.99 5.88 -5.93
CA PHE A 133 -9.52 4.60 -6.42
C PHE A 133 -8.57 3.96 -5.42
N LEU A 134 -7.54 4.70 -4.98
CA LEU A 134 -6.57 4.21 -4.00
C LEU A 134 -7.26 3.76 -2.69
N SER A 135 -8.22 4.52 -2.16
CA SER A 135 -8.97 4.13 -0.96
C SER A 135 -9.68 2.79 -1.13
N LYS A 136 -10.38 2.62 -2.25
CA LYS A 136 -11.12 1.38 -2.53
C LYS A 136 -10.18 0.21 -2.77
N TRP A 137 -9.05 0.46 -3.42
CA TRP A 137 -8.09 -0.58 -3.69
C TRP A 137 -7.39 -1.04 -2.39
N LEU A 138 -6.96 -0.12 -1.52
CA LEU A 138 -6.38 -0.47 -0.22
C LEU A 138 -7.39 -1.23 0.68
N ASP A 139 -8.65 -0.79 0.72
CA ASP A 139 -9.72 -1.48 1.45
C ASP A 139 -9.98 -2.89 0.88
N PHE A 140 -9.94 -3.04 -0.45
CA PHE A 140 -10.02 -4.34 -1.11
C PHE A 140 -8.83 -5.24 -0.74
N CYS A 141 -7.60 -4.73 -0.80
CA CYS A 141 -6.41 -5.51 -0.44
C CYS A 141 -6.50 -6.03 1.01
N LEU A 142 -6.93 -5.18 1.94
CA LEU A 142 -7.15 -5.58 3.34
C LEU A 142 -8.24 -6.65 3.47
N LYS A 143 -9.36 -6.53 2.75
CA LYS A 143 -10.45 -7.52 2.75
C LYS A 143 -10.06 -8.85 2.13
N ALA A 144 -9.19 -8.81 1.12
CA ALA A 144 -8.58 -10.00 0.52
C ALA A 144 -7.54 -10.67 1.45
N GLY A 145 -7.25 -10.07 2.61
CA GLY A 145 -6.32 -10.61 3.60
C GLY A 145 -4.87 -10.19 3.38
N HIS A 146 -4.56 -9.31 2.42
CA HIS A 146 -3.20 -8.83 2.25
C HIS A 146 -2.71 -8.04 3.46
N GLY A 147 -1.41 -8.13 3.70
CA GLY A 147 -0.68 -7.42 4.73
C GLY A 147 0.82 -7.68 4.61
N PHE A 148 1.61 -6.68 5.00
CA PHE A 148 3.07 -6.68 5.00
C PHE A 148 3.65 -6.64 6.42
N GLY A 149 2.84 -6.90 7.44
CA GLY A 149 3.35 -7.13 8.79
C GLY A 149 4.11 -8.45 8.81
N ARG A 150 5.37 -8.45 9.26
CA ARG A 150 6.14 -9.67 9.51
C ARG A 150 5.25 -10.66 10.28
N ILE A 151 4.80 -11.72 9.62
CA ILE A 151 4.55 -12.96 10.34
C ILE A 151 5.94 -13.38 10.77
N HIS A 152 6.30 -13.07 12.02
CA HIS A 152 7.33 -13.84 12.67
C HIS A 152 6.86 -15.28 12.56
N GLY A 153 7.50 -16.05 11.68
CA GLY A 153 7.28 -17.48 11.61
C GLY A 153 7.47 -18.01 13.02
N PHE A 154 6.39 -18.49 13.63
CA PHE A 154 6.52 -19.52 14.64
C PHE A 154 7.04 -20.74 13.89
N ALA A 155 8.36 -20.83 13.75
CA ALA A 155 8.99 -22.11 13.58
C ALA A 155 8.68 -22.90 14.85
N SER A 156 7.82 -23.90 14.74
CA SER A 156 7.72 -24.96 15.72
C SER A 156 9.07 -25.67 15.78
N ALA A 157 9.93 -25.27 16.70
CA ALA A 157 11.09 -26.05 17.09
C ALA A 157 10.72 -26.79 18.37
N SER A 158 10.02 -27.92 18.19
CA SER A 158 10.10 -29.02 19.14
C SER A 158 11.42 -29.73 18.87
N GLY A 159 12.33 -29.77 19.84
CA GLY A 159 13.59 -30.49 19.71
C GLY A 159 14.68 -29.86 20.56
N GLU A 160 14.89 -30.49 21.71
CA GLU A 160 15.96 -30.21 22.65
C GLU A 160 17.34 -30.28 21.97
N ASP A 161 18.26 -29.39 22.33
CA ASP A 161 19.60 -29.84 22.75
C ASP A 161 20.37 -28.74 23.48
N LEU A 162 20.81 -29.13 24.68
CA LEU A 162 21.68 -28.41 25.59
C LEU A 162 23.14 -28.61 25.18
N CYS A 163 23.87 -27.53 24.91
CA CYS A 163 25.31 -27.42 25.12
C CYS A 163 25.64 -25.92 24.95
N GLY A 164 26.19 -25.16 25.90
CA GLY A 164 27.25 -25.45 26.85
C GLY A 164 28.30 -24.35 26.66
N GLU A 165 28.54 -23.56 27.71
CA GLU A 165 29.75 -22.75 28.00
C GLU A 165 30.10 -21.59 27.04
N ILE A 166 30.03 -20.34 27.50
CA ILE A 166 31.11 -19.58 28.17
C ILE A 166 32.41 -19.55 27.35
N CYS A 167 32.73 -18.39 26.78
CA CYS A 167 34.06 -17.78 26.92
C CYS A 167 34.07 -16.30 26.51
N LEU A 168 34.45 -15.45 27.46
CA LEU A 168 34.99 -14.10 27.27
C LEU A 168 36.37 -14.18 26.60
N ALA A 169 36.67 -13.26 25.67
CA ALA A 169 37.99 -12.60 25.48
C ALA A 169 37.81 -11.50 24.42
N ARG A 170 37.83 -10.20 24.78
CA ARG A 170 39.00 -9.30 24.77
C ARG A 170 39.97 -9.52 23.60
N SER A 171 40.00 -8.56 22.69
CA SER A 171 41.20 -7.78 22.33
C SER A 171 40.77 -6.42 21.81
#